data_AF-A0A0G1ME54-F1
#
_entry.id   AF-A0A0G1ME54-F1
#
_cell.length_a   1.000
_cell.length_b   1.000
_cell.length_c   1.000
_cell.angle_alpha   90.00
_cell.angle_beta   90.00
_cell.angle_gamma   90.00
#
_symmetry.space_group_name_H-M   'P 1'
#
loop_
_entity.id
_entity.type
_entity.pdbx_description
1 polymer ?
#
loop_
_entity_poly.entity_id
_entity_poly.type
_entity_poly.pdbx_seq_one_letter_code
_entity_poly.pdbx_strand_id
1 'polypeptide(L)'
;MDTSELLLNGFGAFAGAFFAFLFLRLGEFLTKVYERQVKHYNSLVNLEVQLNEIGGIIHDDLYILPPFIKTIKLGHVYFNNLHTLKIDRNHYENLCNLALLNELFSYNYQIRKINDDIETMSSGYQDIKNALIQRNITPQEYKVNADVLSENLEYIRLFLVNFQEKTINLIARIRIHIKHDQPLGARLMRPFISAVRYKLKEEDIKKETKMLKLEIEESVKKSSADIKKILS
;
A
#
# COMPACT_ATOMS: atom_id res chain seq x y z
N MET A 1 50.08 -17.24 50.97
CA MET A 1 48.84 -16.83 50.30
C MET A 1 47.83 -17.91 50.62
N ASP A 2 46.77 -17.54 51.34
CA ASP A 2 45.82 -18.52 51.87
C ASP A 2 44.97 -19.08 50.72
N THR A 3 44.66 -20.38 50.74
CA THR A 3 43.86 -21.03 49.68
C THR A 3 42.48 -20.39 49.53
N SER A 4 41.96 -19.82 50.61
CA SER A 4 40.73 -19.03 50.65
C SER A 4 40.82 -17.76 49.76
N GLU A 5 41.96 -17.08 49.78
CA GLU A 5 42.22 -15.83 49.05
C GLU A 5 42.34 -16.08 47.54
N LEU A 6 42.98 -17.20 47.16
CA LEU A 6 43.06 -17.63 45.76
C LEU A 6 41.69 -18.00 45.18
N LEU A 7 40.85 -18.69 45.96
CA LEU A 7 39.49 -19.04 45.56
C LEU A 7 38.60 -17.80 45.44
N LEU A 8 38.71 -16.86 46.38
CA LEU A 8 37.97 -15.59 46.36
C LEU A 8 38.34 -14.76 45.12
N ASN A 9 39.64 -14.62 44.84
CA ASN A 9 40.13 -13.85 43.68
C ASN A 9 39.77 -14.53 42.36
N GLY A 10 39.85 -15.86 42.28
CA GLY A 10 39.43 -16.63 41.10
C GLY A 10 37.93 -16.51 40.82
N PHE A 11 37.10 -16.56 41.86
CA PHE A 11 35.66 -16.36 41.73
C PHE A 11 35.30 -14.93 41.30
N GLY A 12 35.99 -13.92 41.84
CA GLY A 12 35.81 -12.53 41.42
C GLY A 12 36.15 -12.31 39.94
N ALA A 13 37.27 -12.84 39.47
CA ALA A 13 37.66 -12.77 38.06
C ALA A 13 36.67 -13.51 37.15
N PHE A 14 36.23 -14.71 37.55
CA PHE A 14 35.23 -15.48 36.81
C PHE A 14 33.88 -14.76 36.74
N ALA A 15 33.36 -14.27 37.88
CA ALA A 15 32.10 -13.55 37.93
C ALA A 15 32.16 -12.27 37.06
N GLY A 16 33.26 -11.52 37.12
CA GLY A 16 33.49 -10.35 36.27
C GLY A 16 33.44 -10.70 34.78
N ALA A 17 34.17 -11.74 34.35
CA ALA A 17 34.17 -12.20 32.96
C ALA A 17 32.79 -12.73 32.52
N PHE A 18 32.11 -13.49 33.38
CA PHE A 18 30.77 -14.01 33.12
C PHE A 18 29.75 -12.89 32.92
N PHE A 19 29.73 -11.89 33.81
CA PHE A 19 28.82 -10.75 33.65
C PHE A 19 29.17 -9.90 32.44
N ALA A 20 30.44 -9.66 32.15
CA ALA A 20 30.86 -8.95 30.94
C ALA A 20 30.36 -9.67 29.67
N PHE A 21 30.52 -11.00 29.60
CA PHE A 21 29.99 -11.81 28.50
C PHE A 21 28.45 -11.76 28.44
N LEU A 22 27.77 -11.87 29.58
CA LEU A 22 26.31 -11.79 29.65
C LEU A 22 25.78 -10.44 29.15
N PHE A 23 26.38 -9.33 29.57
CA PHE A 23 26.01 -7.98 29.12
C PHE A 23 26.30 -7.79 27.63
N LEU A 24 27.42 -8.30 27.12
CA LEU A 24 27.72 -8.27 25.69
C LEU A 24 26.65 -9.01 24.88
N ARG A 25 26.27 -10.22 25.31
CA ARG A 25 25.22 -11.01 24.65
C ARG A 25 23.85 -10.37 24.74
N LEU A 26 23.51 -9.79 25.89
CA LEU A 26 22.27 -9.04 26.07
C LEU A 26 22.24 -7.81 25.14
N GLY A 27 23.36 -7.09 25.03
CA GLY A 27 23.52 -5.96 24.11
C GLY A 27 23.30 -6.39 22.66
N GLU A 28 23.98 -7.44 22.19
CA GLU A 28 23.79 -7.99 20.84
C GLU A 28 22.32 -8.39 20.57
N PHE A 29 21.68 -9.03 21.54
CA PHE A 29 20.28 -9.43 21.43
C PHE A 29 19.36 -8.21 21.31
N LEU A 30 19.52 -7.21 22.18
CA LEU A 30 18.74 -5.98 22.16
C LEU A 30 18.93 -5.20 20.86
N THR A 31 20.17 -5.11 20.35
CA THR A 31 20.47 -4.48 19.06
C THR A 31 19.75 -5.17 17.91
N LYS A 32 19.80 -6.50 17.82
CA LYS A 32 19.09 -7.26 16.76
C LYS A 32 17.57 -7.08 16.83
N VAL A 33 17.00 -7.06 18.03
CA VAL A 33 15.56 -6.80 18.23
C VAL A 33 15.20 -5.39 17.76
N TYR A 34 15.99 -4.39 18.12
CA TYR A 34 15.78 -3.01 17.72
C TYR A 34 15.89 -2.83 16.20
N GLU A 35 16.95 -3.36 15.57
CA GLU A 35 17.12 -3.32 14.11
C GLU A 35 15.93 -3.94 13.38
N ARG A 36 15.42 -5.08 13.87
CA ARG A 36 14.22 -5.72 13.31
C ARG A 36 12.97 -4.84 13.44
N GLN A 37 12.79 -4.16 14.56
CA GLN A 37 11.68 -3.22 14.75
C GLN A 37 11.77 -2.03 13.77
N VAL A 38 12.96 -1.46 13.61
CA VAL A 38 13.20 -0.36 12.66
C VAL A 38 12.91 -0.80 11.23
N LYS A 39 13.38 -1.97 10.82
CA LYS A 39 13.10 -2.53 9.48
C LYS A 39 11.60 -2.74 9.25
N HIS A 40 10.89 -3.34 10.21
CA HIS A 40 9.43 -3.50 10.15
C HIS A 40 8.70 -2.17 10.04
N TYR A 41 9.05 -1.19 10.88
CA TYR A 41 8.46 0.15 10.83
C TYR A 41 8.69 0.84 9.48
N ASN A 42 9.91 0.81 8.96
CA ASN A 42 10.22 1.40 7.65
C ASN A 42 9.44 0.72 6.53
N SER A 43 9.27 -0.60 6.60
CA SER A 43 8.44 -1.35 5.65
C SER A 43 6.97 -0.95 5.71
N LEU A 44 6.42 -0.69 6.89
CA LEU A 44 5.05 -0.18 7.03
C LEU A 44 4.89 1.21 6.41
N VAL A 45 5.86 2.11 6.61
CA VAL A 45 5.86 3.45 6.01
C VAL A 45 5.93 3.35 4.48
N ASN A 46 6.81 2.49 3.95
CA ASN A 46 6.90 2.28 2.50
C ASN A 46 5.60 1.70 1.92
N LEU A 47 4.95 0.77 2.61
CA LEU A 47 3.64 0.25 2.22
C LEU A 47 2.57 1.35 2.18
N GLU A 48 2.55 2.24 3.17
CA GLU A 48 1.61 3.37 3.18
C GLU A 48 1.80 4.25 1.94
N VAL A 49 3.05 4.61 1.61
CA VAL A 49 3.36 5.40 0.41
C VAL A 49 2.88 4.69 -0.85
N GLN A 50 3.24 3.42 -1.01
CA GLN A 50 2.85 2.61 -2.16
C GLN A 50 1.32 2.52 -2.32
N LEU A 51 0.59 2.28 -1.24
CA LEU A 51 -0.88 2.19 -1.29
C LEU A 51 -1.53 3.53 -1.60
N ASN A 52 -0.95 4.65 -1.16
CA ASN A 52 -1.40 5.97 -1.55
C ASN A 52 -1.19 6.22 -3.06
N GLU A 53 -0.05 5.80 -3.62
CA GLU A 53 0.19 5.87 -5.07
C GLU A 53 -0.81 5.02 -5.84
N ILE A 54 -1.04 3.78 -5.41
CA ILE A 54 -2.07 2.90 -5.99
C ILE A 54 -3.45 3.56 -5.90
N GLY A 55 -3.79 4.14 -4.74
CA GLY A 55 -5.04 4.88 -4.54
C GLY A 55 -5.20 6.06 -5.50
N GLY A 56 -4.11 6.77 -5.80
CA GLY A 56 -4.06 7.83 -6.81
C GLY A 56 -4.38 7.31 -8.21
N ILE A 57 -3.70 6.24 -8.64
CA ILE A 57 -3.94 5.62 -9.96
C ILE A 57 -5.39 5.14 -10.09
N ILE A 58 -5.93 4.48 -9.05
CA ILE A 58 -7.34 4.06 -9.03
C ILE A 58 -8.28 5.26 -9.22
N HIS A 59 -7.99 6.39 -8.57
CA HIS A 59 -8.80 7.60 -8.69
C HIS A 59 -8.76 8.17 -10.12
N ASP A 60 -7.57 8.23 -10.73
CA ASP A 60 -7.40 8.72 -12.09
C ASP A 60 -8.14 7.86 -13.11
N ASP A 61 -8.04 6.53 -12.99
CA ASP A 61 -8.76 5.62 -13.87
C ASP A 61 -10.28 5.70 -13.68
N LEU A 62 -10.76 5.83 -12.44
CA LEU A 62 -12.18 6.05 -12.15
C LEU A 62 -12.70 7.37 -12.74
N TYR A 63 -11.86 8.40 -12.82
CA TYR A 63 -12.20 9.66 -13.46
C TYR A 63 -12.29 9.53 -15.00
N ILE A 64 -11.39 8.74 -15.60
CA ILE A 64 -11.30 8.55 -17.06
C ILE A 64 -12.38 7.59 -17.60
N LEU A 65 -12.77 6.57 -16.84
CA LEU A 65 -13.68 5.51 -17.31
C LEU A 65 -15.05 6.01 -17.80
N PRO A 66 -15.80 6.88 -17.07
CA PRO A 66 -17.10 7.34 -17.54
C PRO A 66 -17.08 8.07 -18.89
N PRO A 67 -16.22 9.09 -19.14
CA PRO A 67 -16.14 9.72 -20.45
C PRO A 67 -15.58 8.77 -21.52
N PHE A 68 -14.69 7.84 -21.16
CA PHE A 68 -14.21 6.81 -22.09
C PHE A 68 -15.38 5.95 -22.60
N ILE A 69 -16.11 5.30 -21.69
CA ILE A 69 -17.28 4.45 -21.98
C ILE A 69 -18.30 5.22 -22.82
N LYS A 70 -18.63 6.45 -22.41
CA LYS A 70 -19.59 7.29 -23.14
C LYS A 70 -19.12 7.58 -24.57
N THR A 71 -17.85 7.91 -24.77
CA THR A 71 -17.31 8.29 -26.07
C THR A 71 -17.33 7.13 -27.05
N ILE A 72 -16.91 5.94 -26.61
CA ILE A 72 -16.86 4.77 -27.50
C ILE A 72 -18.26 4.23 -27.85
N LYS A 73 -19.22 4.30 -26.92
CA LYS A 73 -20.64 3.96 -27.20
C LYS A 73 -21.28 4.85 -28.27
N LEU A 74 -20.80 6.09 -28.41
CA LEU A 74 -21.24 7.00 -29.46
C LEU A 74 -20.58 6.69 -30.82
N GLY A 75 -19.70 5.70 -30.89
CA GLY A 75 -18.92 5.38 -32.09
C GLY A 75 -17.74 6.35 -32.31
N HIS A 76 -17.31 7.07 -31.27
CA HIS A 76 -16.16 7.96 -31.34
C HIS A 76 -14.91 7.32 -30.75
N VAL A 77 -13.75 7.84 -31.14
CA VAL A 77 -12.44 7.43 -30.60
C VAL A 77 -12.13 8.29 -29.38
N TYR A 78 -11.77 7.62 -28.28
CA TYR A 78 -11.25 8.22 -27.07
C TYR A 78 -9.71 8.07 -26.99
N PHE A 79 -9.02 9.07 -26.42
CA PHE A 79 -7.55 9.13 -26.51
C PHE A 79 -6.82 8.75 -25.23
N ASN A 80 -7.47 8.81 -24.06
CA ASN A 80 -6.82 8.44 -22.81
C ASN A 80 -6.83 6.91 -22.65
N ASN A 81 -5.84 6.41 -21.91
CA ASN A 81 -5.73 5.00 -21.55
C ASN A 81 -5.89 4.85 -20.04
N LEU A 82 -6.24 3.64 -19.62
CA LEU A 82 -6.17 3.22 -18.23
C LEU A 82 -4.73 2.92 -17.84
N HIS A 83 -4.44 2.97 -16.54
CA HIS A 83 -3.10 2.75 -16.02
C HIS A 83 -3.06 1.48 -15.17
N THR A 84 -2.00 0.68 -15.30
CA THR A 84 -1.80 -0.47 -14.44
C THR A 84 -1.34 -0.04 -13.05
N LEU A 85 -1.79 -0.77 -12.03
CA LEU A 85 -1.43 -0.52 -10.64
C LEU A 85 -0.08 -1.16 -10.35
N LYS A 86 0.90 -0.35 -9.92
CA LYS A 86 2.29 -0.81 -9.70
C LYS A 86 2.43 -1.49 -8.34
N ILE A 87 3.11 -2.64 -8.30
CA ILE A 87 3.47 -3.33 -7.06
C ILE A 87 4.98 -3.46 -6.92
N ASP A 88 5.56 -2.84 -5.91
CA ASP A 88 6.84 -3.19 -5.32
C ASP A 88 6.62 -4.12 -4.10
N ARG A 89 7.38 -5.22 -4.03
CA ARG A 89 7.34 -6.20 -2.93
C ARG A 89 8.63 -6.22 -2.11
N ASN A 90 9.63 -5.41 -2.47
CA ASN A 90 10.97 -5.47 -1.87
C ASN A 90 10.97 -5.21 -0.36
N HIS A 91 9.97 -4.50 0.15
CA HIS A 91 9.87 -4.14 1.55
C HIS A 91 9.04 -5.13 2.38
N TYR A 92 8.50 -6.21 1.80
CA TYR A 92 7.58 -7.13 2.50
C TYR A 92 8.31 -8.08 3.45
N GLU A 93 9.56 -8.45 3.14
CA GLU A 93 10.37 -9.41 3.89
C GLU A 93 10.61 -8.99 5.35
N ASN A 94 10.55 -7.68 5.63
CA ASN A 94 10.81 -7.12 6.94
C ASN A 94 9.55 -6.97 7.80
N LEU A 95 8.36 -7.25 7.23
CA LEU A 95 7.10 -7.20 7.96
C LEU A 95 7.00 -8.36 8.95
N CYS A 96 6.65 -8.04 10.20
CA CYS A 96 6.56 -9.02 11.28
C CYS A 96 5.12 -9.50 11.55
N ASN A 97 4.10 -8.89 10.91
CA ASN A 97 2.70 -9.25 11.11
C ASN A 97 2.21 -10.20 10.01
N LEU A 98 2.01 -11.47 10.36
CA LEU A 98 1.55 -12.51 9.43
C LEU A 98 0.13 -12.26 8.89
N ALA A 99 -0.76 -11.69 9.70
CA ALA A 99 -2.12 -11.38 9.25
C ALA A 99 -2.10 -10.29 8.18
N LEU A 100 -1.32 -9.23 8.40
CA LEU A 100 -1.12 -8.16 7.41
C LEU A 100 -0.47 -8.70 6.13
N LEU A 101 0.53 -9.59 6.25
CA LEU A 101 1.14 -10.25 5.08
C LEU A 101 0.10 -11.03 4.26
N ASN A 102 -0.76 -11.83 4.90
CA ASN A 102 -1.82 -12.58 4.22
C ASN A 102 -2.84 -11.67 3.52
N GLU A 103 -3.20 -10.55 4.15
CA GLU A 103 -4.04 -9.52 3.54
C GLU A 103 -3.36 -8.91 2.30
N LEU A 104 -2.06 -8.54 2.41
CA LEU A 104 -1.27 -8.02 1.30
C LEU A 104 -1.12 -9.01 0.15
N PHE A 105 -0.95 -10.31 0.43
CA PHE A 105 -0.93 -11.34 -0.62
C PHE A 105 -2.25 -11.38 -1.40
N SER A 106 -3.39 -11.35 -0.68
CA SER A 106 -4.72 -11.36 -1.29
C SER A 106 -5.00 -10.08 -2.08
N TYR A 107 -4.51 -8.95 -1.59
CA TYR A 107 -4.59 -7.64 -2.25
C TYR A 107 -3.74 -7.62 -3.54
N ASN A 108 -2.50 -8.11 -3.49
CA ASN A 108 -1.61 -8.18 -4.65
C ASN A 108 -2.12 -9.12 -5.75
N TYR A 109 -2.78 -10.21 -5.37
CA TYR A 109 -3.42 -11.09 -6.33
C TYR A 109 -4.56 -10.38 -7.08
N GLN A 110 -5.35 -9.56 -6.38
CA GLN A 110 -6.39 -8.73 -6.99
C GLN A 110 -5.80 -7.68 -7.94
N ILE A 111 -4.70 -7.02 -7.55
CA ILE A 111 -4.00 -6.08 -8.43
C ILE A 111 -3.55 -6.77 -9.72
N ARG A 112 -2.92 -7.94 -9.61
CA ARG A 112 -2.46 -8.65 -10.80
C ARG A 112 -3.62 -8.93 -11.76
N LYS A 113 -4.74 -9.43 -11.25
CA LYS A 113 -5.93 -9.70 -12.07
C LYS A 113 -6.45 -8.47 -12.77
N ILE A 114 -6.63 -7.36 -12.05
CA ILE A 114 -7.15 -6.15 -12.68
C ILE A 114 -6.15 -5.54 -13.66
N ASN A 115 -4.85 -5.69 -13.44
CA ASN A 115 -3.85 -5.29 -14.43
C ASN A 115 -3.96 -6.14 -15.71
N ASP A 116 -4.13 -7.46 -15.59
CA ASP A 116 -4.35 -8.35 -16.74
C ASP A 116 -5.62 -7.92 -17.52
N ASP A 117 -6.70 -7.58 -16.80
CA ASP A 117 -7.95 -7.08 -17.40
C ASP A 117 -7.76 -5.71 -18.08
N ILE A 118 -7.08 -4.77 -17.43
CA ILE A 118 -6.76 -3.44 -17.98
C ILE A 118 -5.91 -3.58 -19.25
N GLU A 119 -4.86 -4.38 -19.23
CA GLU A 119 -3.99 -4.61 -20.39
C GLU A 119 -4.74 -5.24 -21.55
N THR A 120 -5.61 -6.21 -21.27
CA THR A 120 -6.46 -6.86 -22.28
C THR A 120 -7.42 -5.85 -22.90
N MET A 121 -8.09 -5.02 -22.09
CA MET A 121 -9.02 -4.00 -22.60
C MET A 121 -8.31 -2.89 -23.35
N SER A 122 -7.16 -2.42 -22.87
CA SER A 122 -6.34 -1.44 -23.57
C SER A 122 -5.88 -1.97 -24.91
N SER A 123 -5.38 -3.21 -24.98
CA SER A 123 -4.93 -3.82 -26.23
C SER A 123 -6.09 -3.99 -27.22
N GLY A 124 -7.20 -4.58 -26.78
CA GLY A 124 -8.39 -4.74 -27.62
C GLY A 124 -8.94 -3.40 -28.13
N TYR A 125 -8.91 -2.36 -27.30
CA TYR A 125 -9.27 -1.01 -27.72
C TYR A 125 -8.33 -0.46 -28.80
N GLN A 126 -7.02 -0.62 -28.64
CA GLN A 126 -6.05 -0.16 -29.63
C GLN A 126 -6.25 -0.90 -30.96
N ASP A 127 -6.52 -2.20 -30.93
CA ASP A 127 -6.74 -3.00 -32.14
C ASP A 127 -7.97 -2.51 -32.92
N ILE A 128 -9.12 -2.32 -32.26
CA ILE A 128 -10.33 -1.82 -32.95
C ILE A 128 -10.17 -0.39 -33.45
N LYS A 129 -9.48 0.46 -32.69
CA LYS A 129 -9.18 1.85 -33.07
C LYS A 129 -8.27 1.86 -34.30
N ASN A 130 -7.22 1.05 -34.31
CA ASN A 130 -6.29 0.95 -35.42
C ASN A 130 -6.96 0.38 -36.68
N ALA A 131 -7.81 -0.63 -36.53
CA ALA A 131 -8.60 -1.18 -37.62
C ALA A 131 -9.51 -0.11 -38.26
N LEU A 132 -10.14 0.75 -37.45
CA LEU A 132 -10.94 1.86 -37.95
C LEU A 132 -10.08 2.89 -38.70
N ILE A 133 -8.94 3.31 -38.11
CA ILE A 133 -8.02 4.28 -38.72
C ILE A 133 -7.48 3.78 -40.07
N GLN A 134 -7.13 2.50 -40.13
CA GLN A 134 -6.63 1.84 -41.34
C GLN A 134 -7.73 1.51 -42.36
N ARG A 135 -9.01 1.79 -42.04
CA ARG A 135 -10.18 1.47 -42.85
C ARG A 135 -10.38 -0.03 -43.11
N ASN A 136 -9.87 -0.88 -42.21
CA ASN A 136 -10.12 -2.32 -42.23
C ASN A 136 -11.53 -2.66 -41.71
N ILE A 137 -12.13 -1.77 -40.93
CA ILE A 137 -13.53 -1.84 -40.48
C ILE A 137 -14.24 -0.52 -40.75
N THR A 138 -15.56 -0.59 -40.90
CA THR A 138 -16.45 0.56 -41.01
C THR A 138 -16.72 1.20 -39.64
N PRO A 139 -17.18 2.48 -39.59
CA PRO A 139 -17.59 3.11 -38.33
C PRO A 139 -18.71 2.35 -37.60
N GLN A 140 -19.59 1.66 -38.34
CA GLN A 140 -20.66 0.86 -37.75
C GLN A 140 -20.12 -0.40 -37.08
N GLU A 141 -19.17 -1.10 -37.71
CA GLU A 141 -18.47 -2.24 -37.11
C GLU A 141 -17.63 -1.82 -35.90
N TYR A 142 -16.97 -0.64 -35.96
CA TYR A 142 -16.30 -0.08 -34.79
C TYR A 142 -17.28 0.10 -33.63
N LYS A 143 -18.46 0.68 -33.88
CA LYS A 143 -19.47 0.89 -32.83
C LYS A 143 -19.92 -0.43 -32.19
N VAL A 144 -20.17 -1.46 -32.98
CA VAL A 144 -20.54 -2.79 -32.44
C VAL A 144 -19.46 -3.36 -31.52
N ASN A 145 -18.19 -3.28 -31.93
CA ASN A 145 -17.07 -3.74 -31.09
C ASN A 145 -16.87 -2.85 -29.85
N ALA A 146 -17.03 -1.53 -30.01
CA ALA A 146 -16.94 -0.55 -28.94
C ALA A 146 -18.04 -0.75 -27.88
N ASP A 147 -19.25 -1.14 -28.29
CA ASP A 147 -20.34 -1.45 -27.36
C ASP A 147 -19.97 -2.65 -26.46
N VAL A 148 -19.42 -3.73 -27.03
CA VAL A 148 -18.93 -4.89 -26.25
C VAL A 148 -17.79 -4.49 -25.31
N LEU A 149 -16.81 -3.72 -25.81
CA LEU A 149 -15.70 -3.21 -25.01
C LEU A 149 -16.19 -2.35 -23.83
N SER A 150 -17.23 -1.55 -24.06
CA SER A 150 -17.79 -0.65 -23.06
C SER A 150 -18.41 -1.37 -21.87
N GLU A 151 -18.95 -2.57 -22.07
CA GLU A 151 -19.47 -3.43 -20.99
C GLU A 151 -18.32 -3.91 -20.10
N ASN A 152 -17.21 -4.35 -20.69
CA ASN A 152 -16.01 -4.78 -19.96
C ASN A 152 -15.36 -3.63 -19.19
N LEU A 153 -15.30 -2.43 -19.78
CA LEU A 153 -14.82 -1.24 -19.07
C LEU A 153 -15.71 -0.88 -17.88
N GLU A 154 -17.01 -1.12 -17.96
CA GLU A 154 -17.93 -0.94 -16.83
C GLU A 154 -17.66 -1.94 -15.69
N TYR A 155 -17.32 -3.19 -16.02
CA TYR A 155 -16.86 -4.16 -15.02
C TYR A 155 -15.57 -3.71 -14.32
N ILE A 156 -14.57 -3.22 -15.08
CA ILE A 156 -13.34 -2.64 -14.51
C ILE A 156 -13.68 -1.47 -13.58
N ARG A 157 -14.58 -0.57 -14.00
CA ARG A 157 -15.03 0.57 -13.19
C ARG A 157 -15.61 0.14 -11.84
N LEU A 158 -16.54 -0.81 -11.85
CA LEU A 158 -17.17 -1.33 -10.63
C LEU A 158 -16.14 -2.03 -9.73
N PHE A 159 -15.21 -2.78 -10.32
CA PHE A 159 -14.11 -3.39 -9.58
C PHE A 159 -13.25 -2.32 -8.91
N LEU A 160 -12.81 -1.29 -9.63
CA LEU A 160 -11.98 -0.21 -9.11
C LEU A 160 -12.66 0.57 -7.98
N VAL A 161 -13.98 0.81 -8.05
CA VAL A 161 -14.73 1.42 -6.94
C VAL A 161 -14.63 0.55 -5.67
N ASN A 162 -14.86 -0.76 -5.79
CA ASN A 162 -14.72 -1.68 -4.66
C ASN A 162 -13.27 -1.77 -4.15
N PHE A 163 -12.32 -1.75 -5.09
CA PHE A 163 -10.90 -1.88 -4.81
C PHE A 163 -10.34 -0.63 -4.13
N GLN A 164 -10.86 0.56 -4.44
CA GLN A 164 -10.55 1.81 -3.75
C GLN A 164 -10.89 1.71 -2.26
N GLU A 165 -12.08 1.22 -1.91
CA GLU A 165 -12.50 1.02 -0.52
C GLU A 165 -11.60 0.02 0.22
N LYS A 166 -11.19 -1.07 -0.44
CA LYS A 166 -10.22 -2.03 0.12
C LYS A 166 -8.85 -1.38 0.36
N THR A 167 -8.40 -0.56 -0.58
CA THR A 167 -7.13 0.17 -0.51
C THR A 167 -7.13 1.13 0.68
N ILE A 168 -8.19 1.93 0.85
CA ILE A 168 -8.33 2.84 1.99
C ILE A 168 -8.33 2.07 3.32
N ASN A 169 -9.06 0.96 3.41
CA ASN A 169 -9.07 0.13 4.62
C ASN A 169 -7.70 -0.47 4.94
N LEU A 170 -6.93 -0.86 3.93
CA LEU A 170 -5.59 -1.39 4.11
C LEU A 170 -4.61 -0.30 4.58
N ILE A 171 -4.69 0.91 4.01
CA ILE A 171 -3.94 2.09 4.48
C ILE A 171 -4.28 2.38 5.94
N ALA A 172 -5.56 2.35 6.33
CA ALA A 172 -6.00 2.56 7.70
C ALA A 172 -5.33 1.55 8.67
N ARG A 173 -5.34 0.26 8.32
CA ARG A 173 -4.69 -0.80 9.11
C ARG A 173 -3.20 -0.57 9.24
N ILE A 174 -2.52 -0.19 8.15
CA ILE A 174 -1.08 0.11 8.15
C ILE A 174 -0.77 1.33 9.02
N ARG A 175 -1.55 2.42 8.93
CA ARG A 175 -1.39 3.59 9.79
C ARG A 175 -1.53 3.27 11.27
N ILE A 176 -2.48 2.40 11.64
CA ILE A 176 -2.61 1.91 13.02
C ILE A 176 -1.35 1.14 13.42
N HIS A 177 -0.85 0.25 12.56
CA HIS A 177 0.41 -0.44 12.82
C HIS A 177 1.59 0.52 12.95
N ILE A 178 1.73 1.55 12.11
CA ILE A 178 2.78 2.56 12.22
C ILE A 178 2.71 3.29 13.57
N LYS A 179 1.51 3.66 14.03
CA LYS A 179 1.30 4.34 15.32
C LYS A 179 1.71 3.47 16.50
N HIS A 180 1.48 2.16 16.43
CA HIS A 180 1.75 1.24 17.52
C HIS A 180 3.13 0.57 17.46
N ASP A 181 3.69 0.34 16.28
CA ASP A 181 4.93 -0.42 16.09
C ASP A 181 6.18 0.49 16.00
N GLN A 182 6.08 1.72 16.51
CA GLN A 182 7.21 2.66 16.57
C GLN A 182 8.38 2.05 17.37
N PRO A 183 9.64 2.13 16.87
CA PRO A 183 10.82 1.63 17.57
C PRO A 183 10.99 2.27 18.95
N LEU A 184 11.52 1.52 19.92
CA LEU A 184 11.67 1.95 21.32
C LEU A 184 12.37 3.31 21.48
N GLY A 185 13.39 3.59 20.67
CA GLY A 185 14.10 4.88 20.68
C GLY A 185 13.22 6.08 20.29
N ALA A 186 12.21 5.88 19.43
CA ALA A 186 11.23 6.91 19.07
C ALA A 186 10.13 7.10 20.14
N ARG A 187 9.95 6.11 21.03
CA ARG A 187 8.92 6.13 22.09
C ARG A 187 9.35 6.91 23.34
N LEU A 188 10.62 7.27 23.52
CA LEU A 188 11.09 8.08 24.66
C LEU A 188 10.38 9.45 24.78
N MET A 189 9.67 9.90 23.74
CA MET A 189 8.87 11.12 23.71
C MET A 189 7.36 10.91 23.98
N ARG A 190 6.86 9.68 24.14
CA ARG A 190 5.43 9.39 24.40
C ARG A 190 5.26 8.38 25.55
N PRO A 191 4.52 8.72 26.62
CA PRO A 191 4.38 7.83 27.76
C PRO A 191 3.52 6.62 27.36
N PHE A 192 4.07 5.43 27.55
CA PHE A 192 3.34 4.16 27.62
C PHE A 192 2.42 3.80 26.43
N ILE A 193 3.00 3.32 25.33
CA ILE A 193 2.30 2.41 24.42
C ILE A 193 2.96 1.04 24.55
N SER A 194 2.21 0.07 25.07
CA SER A 194 2.65 -1.27 25.43
C SER A 194 3.39 -1.97 24.28
N ALA A 195 4.48 -2.67 24.61
CA ALA A 195 5.25 -3.53 23.69
C ALA A 195 4.53 -4.86 23.35
N VAL A 196 3.26 -5.00 23.75
CA VAL A 196 2.40 -6.13 23.40
C VAL A 196 1.83 -5.82 22.01
N ARG A 197 2.07 -6.72 21.03
CA ARG A 197 1.56 -6.60 19.66
C ARG A 197 0.12 -6.09 19.68
N TYR A 198 -0.11 -4.89 19.17
CA TYR A 198 -1.42 -4.26 19.19
C TYR A 198 -2.43 -5.14 18.46
N LYS A 199 -3.49 -5.56 19.15
CA LYS A 199 -4.58 -6.28 18.50
C LYS A 199 -5.49 -5.24 17.84
N LEU A 200 -5.48 -5.21 16.52
CA LEU A 200 -6.38 -4.38 15.71
C LEU A 200 -7.83 -4.58 16.16
N LYS A 201 -8.49 -3.49 16.55
CA LYS A 201 -9.94 -3.46 16.77
C LYS A 201 -10.61 -2.86 15.55
N GLU A 202 -11.75 -3.42 15.17
CA GLU A 202 -12.54 -2.92 14.03
C GLU A 202 -13.01 -1.47 14.21
N GLU A 203 -13.19 -1.02 15.46
CA GLU A 203 -13.53 0.37 15.76
C GLU A 203 -12.42 1.35 15.39
N ASP A 204 -11.16 0.99 15.63
CA ASP A 204 -10.00 1.83 15.29
C ASP A 204 -9.84 1.92 13.78
N ILE A 205 -10.04 0.80 13.08
CA ILE A 205 -10.00 0.74 11.62
C ILE A 205 -11.08 1.65 11.03
N LYS A 206 -12.32 1.55 11.52
CA LYS A 206 -13.42 2.42 11.07
C LYS A 206 -13.12 3.90 11.31
N LYS A 207 -12.55 4.24 12.47
CA LYS A 207 -12.16 5.62 12.80
C LYS A 207 -11.08 6.14 11.85
N GLU A 208 -10.02 5.36 11.64
CA GLU A 208 -8.91 5.76 10.77
C GLU A 208 -9.35 5.84 9.30
N THR A 209 -10.16 4.88 8.81
CA THR A 209 -10.76 4.93 7.48
C THR A 209 -11.61 6.19 7.29
N LYS A 210 -12.39 6.60 8.29
CA LYS A 210 -13.18 7.85 8.23
C LYS A 210 -12.26 9.08 8.13
N MET A 211 -11.18 9.13 8.90
CA MET A 211 -10.22 10.24 8.80
C MET A 211 -9.54 10.29 7.43
N LEU A 212 -9.09 9.14 6.91
CA LEU A 212 -8.50 9.04 5.58
C LEU A 212 -9.43 9.55 4.47
N LYS A 213 -10.73 9.21 4.53
CA LYS A 213 -11.70 9.72 3.55
C LYS A 213 -11.83 11.24 3.62
N LEU A 214 -11.84 11.83 4.82
CA LEU A 214 -11.85 13.28 4.99
C LEU A 214 -10.57 13.92 4.43
N GLU A 215 -9.39 13.35 4.71
CA GLU A 215 -8.11 13.82 4.15
C GLU A 215 -8.12 13.81 2.61
N ILE A 216 -8.65 12.73 2.01
CA ILE A 216 -8.79 12.61 0.55
C ILE A 216 -9.74 13.70 0.01
N GLU A 217 -10.92 13.88 0.62
CA GLU A 217 -11.89 14.90 0.21
C GLU A 217 -11.33 16.32 0.32
N GLU A 218 -10.59 16.62 1.39
CA GLU A 218 -9.93 17.91 1.60
C GLU A 218 -8.84 18.16 0.55
N SER A 219 -8.04 17.15 0.23
CA SER A 219 -7.01 17.22 -0.82
C SER A 219 -7.64 17.54 -2.19
N VAL A 220 -8.73 16.85 -2.55
CA VAL A 220 -9.47 17.09 -3.80
C VAL A 220 -10.04 18.52 -3.85
N LYS A 221 -10.66 18.99 -2.76
CA LYS A 221 -11.19 20.36 -2.67
C LYS A 221 -10.10 21.41 -2.82
N LYS A 222 -8.95 21.20 -2.17
CA LYS A 222 -7.80 22.10 -2.24
C LYS A 222 -7.24 22.17 -3.66
N SER A 223 -6.96 21.02 -4.27
CA SER A 223 -6.49 20.93 -5.66
C SER A 223 -7.43 21.64 -6.63
N SER A 224 -8.74 21.41 -6.50
CA SER A 224 -9.76 22.07 -7.31
C SER A 224 -9.79 23.60 -7.13
N ALA A 225 -9.61 24.08 -5.89
CA ALA A 225 -9.56 25.51 -5.61
C ALA A 225 -8.31 26.17 -6.20
N ASP A 226 -7.17 25.48 -6.15
CA ASP A 226 -5.90 25.99 -6.70
C ASP A 226 -5.95 26.07 -8.23
N ILE A 227 -6.52 25.07 -8.92
CA ILE A 227 -6.75 25.11 -10.37
C ILE A 227 -7.65 26.31 -10.75
N LYS A 228 -8.75 26.51 -10.01
CA LYS A 228 -9.67 27.64 -10.27
C LYS A 228 -8.99 28.99 -10.15
N LYS A 229 -8.08 29.17 -9.18
CA LYS A 229 -7.30 30.41 -9.00
C LYS A 229 -6.32 30.68 -10.15
N ILE A 230 -5.80 29.63 -10.79
CA ILE A 230 -4.87 29.78 -11.93
C ILE A 230 -5.64 30.14 -13.21
N LEU A 231 -6.87 29.66 -13.34
CA LEU A 231 -7.73 29.92 -14.50
C LEU A 231 -8.49 31.25 -14.44
N SER A 232 -8.57 31.87 -13.25
CA SER A 232 -9.19 33.18 -13.01
C SER A 232 -8.20 34.32 -13.15
#